data_AF-A0A6P8Y633-F1
#
_entry.id   AF-A0A6P8Y633-F1
#
_cell.length_a   1.000
_cell.length_b   1.000
_cell.length_c   1.000
_cell.angle_alpha   90.00
_cell.angle_beta   90.00
_cell.angle_gamma   90.00
#
_symmetry.space_group_name_H-M   'P 1'
#
loop_
_entity.id
_entity.type
_entity.pdbx_description
1 polymer ?
#
loop_
_entity_poly.entity_id
_entity_poly.type
_entity_poly.pdbx_seq_one_letter_code
_entity_poly.pdbx_strand_id
1 'polypeptide(L)'
;MLTRRENLLVRPWQQRRFHHHRKKVASALPVIDVGPPAERGHVSCKLKQVQSESERCAQIGKDNCALVLRLAHIMRTSRVDNGWRQPPPTFLRRVGIYLDPAD
;
A
#
# COMPACT_ATOMS: atom_id res chain seq x y z
N MET A 1 -23.73 -68.02 22.67
CA MET A 1 -22.95 -68.26 21.43
C MET A 1 -23.88 -68.12 20.24
N LEU A 2 -23.48 -67.40 19.19
CA LEU A 2 -24.28 -67.27 17.97
C LEU A 2 -24.48 -68.65 17.34
N THR A 3 -25.70 -68.95 16.93
CA THR A 3 -26.04 -70.21 16.28
C THR A 3 -25.31 -70.35 14.94
N ARG A 4 -25.13 -71.59 14.46
CA ARG A 4 -24.49 -71.86 13.16
C ARG A 4 -25.19 -71.11 12.01
N ARG A 5 -26.51 -71.01 12.07
CA ARG A 5 -27.35 -70.26 11.12
C ARG A 5 -27.03 -68.77 11.14
N GLU A 6 -26.92 -68.16 12.32
CA GLU A 6 -26.60 -66.73 12.45
C GLU A 6 -25.17 -66.43 11.99
N ASN A 7 -24.21 -67.30 12.29
CA ASN A 7 -22.82 -67.15 11.82
C ASN A 7 -22.71 -67.21 10.29
N LEU A 8 -23.52 -68.03 9.61
CA LEU A 8 -23.48 -68.18 8.16
C LEU A 8 -24.33 -67.13 7.42
N LEU A 9 -25.53 -66.83 7.94
CA LEU A 9 -26.51 -66.02 7.22
C LEU A 9 -26.57 -64.55 7.67
N VAL A 10 -26.13 -64.22 8.88
CA VAL A 10 -26.32 -62.87 9.45
C VAL A 10 -24.98 -62.16 9.62
N ARG A 11 -23.99 -62.85 10.20
CA ARG A 11 -22.67 -62.27 10.52
C ARG A 11 -21.92 -61.72 9.30
N PRO A 12 -21.89 -62.39 8.13
CA PRO A 12 -21.18 -61.85 6.96
C PRO A 12 -21.78 -60.54 6.45
N TRP A 13 -23.10 -60.38 6.52
CA TRP A 13 -23.79 -59.17 6.11
C TRP A 13 -23.57 -58.02 7.09
N GLN A 14 -23.63 -58.30 8.39
CA GLN A 14 -23.29 -57.32 9.42
C GLN A 14 -21.84 -56.83 9.28
N GLN A 15 -20.91 -57.76 9.03
CA GLN A 15 -19.49 -57.44 8.86
C GLN A 15 -19.23 -56.61 7.59
N ARG A 16 -19.96 -56.89 6.50
CA ARG A 16 -19.92 -56.08 5.27
C ARG A 16 -20.48 -54.67 5.50
N ARG A 17 -21.62 -54.56 6.18
CA ARG A 17 -22.24 -53.28 6.53
C ARG A 17 -21.33 -52.46 7.43
N PHE A 18 -20.68 -53.09 8.41
CA PHE A 18 -19.71 -52.45 9.29
C PHE A 18 -18.49 -51.93 8.53
N HIS A 19 -17.88 -52.75 7.66
CA HIS A 19 -16.77 -52.31 6.81
C HIS A 19 -17.16 -51.16 5.90
N HIS A 20 -18.34 -51.22 5.29
CA HIS A 20 -18.84 -50.15 4.44
C HIS A 20 -19.06 -48.84 5.22
N HIS A 21 -19.68 -48.92 6.40
CA HIS A 21 -19.82 -47.77 7.30
C HIS A 21 -18.46 -47.19 7.68
N ARG A 22 -17.49 -48.03 8.08
CA ARG A 22 -16.15 -47.58 8.45
C ARG A 22 -15.43 -46.89 7.30
N LYS A 23 -15.56 -47.40 6.07
CA LYS A 23 -15.05 -46.74 4.86
C LYS A 23 -15.67 -45.35 4.67
N LYS A 24 -17.01 -45.23 4.80
CA LYS A 24 -17.70 -43.95 4.70
C LYS A 24 -17.26 -42.94 5.76
N VAL A 25 -17.07 -43.40 7.00
CA VAL A 25 -16.59 -42.53 8.08
C VAL A 25 -15.15 -42.10 7.83
N ALA A 26 -14.29 -42.99 7.34
CA ALA A 26 -12.90 -42.66 7.02
C ALA A 26 -12.79 -41.68 5.84
N SER A 27 -13.70 -41.75 4.87
CA SER A 27 -13.75 -40.83 3.72
C SER A 27 -14.65 -39.61 3.94
N ALA A 28 -15.16 -39.41 5.16
CA ALA A 28 -16.06 -38.29 5.44
C ALA A 28 -15.26 -36.98 5.44
N LEU A 29 -15.68 -36.03 4.60
CA LEU A 29 -15.18 -34.65 4.59
C LEU A 29 -16.02 -33.79 5.54
N PRO A 30 -15.47 -32.67 6.06
CA PRO A 30 -16.24 -31.71 6.82
C PRO A 30 -17.42 -31.18 5.99
N VAL A 31 -18.59 -31.02 6.64
CA VAL A 31 -19.82 -30.52 6.00
C VAL A 31 -19.68 -29.06 5.59
N ILE A 32 -18.84 -28.32 6.32
CA ILE A 32 -18.59 -26.89 6.11
C ILE A 32 -17.09 -26.74 5.82
N ASP A 33 -16.77 -26.07 4.73
CA ASP A 33 -15.41 -25.65 4.45
C ASP A 33 -15.01 -24.56 5.46
N VAL A 34 -13.98 -24.85 6.26
CA VAL A 34 -13.39 -23.91 7.24
C VAL A 34 -12.02 -23.41 6.76
N GLY A 35 -11.64 -23.76 5.53
CA GLY A 35 -10.38 -23.37 4.93
C GLY A 35 -10.31 -21.86 4.65
N PRO A 36 -9.10 -21.29 4.64
CA PRO A 36 -8.91 -19.94 4.18
C PRO A 36 -9.32 -19.83 2.70
N PRO A 37 -9.95 -18.72 2.28
CA PRO A 37 -10.23 -18.48 0.87
C PRO A 37 -8.94 -18.49 0.04
N ALA A 38 -9.07 -18.84 -1.24
CA ALA A 38 -7.96 -18.74 -2.18
C ALA A 38 -7.39 -17.31 -2.20
N GLU A 39 -6.06 -17.22 -2.24
CA GLU A 39 -5.37 -15.93 -2.34
C GLU A 39 -5.80 -15.20 -3.62
N ARG A 40 -6.20 -13.95 -3.45
CA ARG A 40 -6.62 -13.09 -4.55
C ARG A 40 -5.51 -12.08 -4.80
N GLY A 41 -4.87 -12.13 -5.97
CA GLY A 41 -3.75 -11.23 -6.30
C GLY A 41 -4.07 -9.73 -6.15
N HIS A 42 -5.32 -9.32 -6.37
CA HIS A 42 -5.76 -7.93 -6.16
C HIS A 42 -5.87 -7.50 -4.68
N VAL A 43 -5.93 -8.47 -3.75
CA VAL A 43 -5.88 -8.21 -2.30
C VAL A 43 -4.43 -8.02 -1.85
N SER A 44 -3.53 -8.85 -2.37
CA SER A 44 -2.09 -8.78 -2.05
C SER A 44 -1.43 -7.52 -2.62
N CYS A 45 -1.84 -7.08 -3.81
CA CYS A 45 -1.23 -5.95 -4.51
C CYS A 45 -2.27 -4.92 -4.98
N LYS A 46 -2.19 -3.70 -4.42
CA LYS A 46 -3.01 -2.56 -4.86
C LYS A 46 -2.41 -1.87 -6.08
N LEU A 47 -2.52 -2.50 -7.24
CA LEU A 47 -1.89 -2.02 -8.49
C LEU A 47 -2.27 -0.58 -8.86
N LYS A 48 -3.53 -0.17 -8.65
CA LYS A 48 -3.98 1.21 -8.92
C LYS A 48 -3.27 2.24 -8.04
N GLN A 49 -2.98 1.90 -6.79
CA GLN A 49 -2.26 2.79 -5.88
C GLN A 49 -0.81 2.96 -6.34
N VAL A 50 -0.15 1.85 -6.71
CA VAL A 50 1.22 1.87 -7.26
C VAL A 50 1.28 2.72 -8.53
N GLN A 51 0.33 2.54 -9.44
CA GLN A 51 0.22 3.34 -10.65
C GLN A 51 0.05 4.82 -10.34
N SER A 52 -0.91 5.17 -9.48
CA SER A 52 -1.19 6.57 -9.12
C SER A 52 0.04 7.26 -8.50
N GLU A 53 0.81 6.55 -7.67
CA GLU A 53 2.01 7.11 -7.06
C GLU A 53 3.13 7.30 -8.10
N SER A 54 3.28 6.36 -9.04
CA SER A 54 4.22 6.51 -10.16
C SER A 54 3.89 7.72 -11.03
N GLU A 55 2.61 7.91 -11.38
CA GLU A 55 2.15 9.05 -12.17
C GLU A 55 2.38 10.37 -11.42
N ARG A 56 2.08 10.41 -10.11
CA ARG A 56 2.33 11.58 -9.25
C ARG A 56 3.82 11.95 -9.21
N CYS A 57 4.69 10.98 -8.98
CA CYS A 57 6.14 11.18 -8.96
C CYS A 57 6.68 11.66 -10.32
N ALA A 58 6.17 11.12 -11.42
CA ALA A 58 6.54 11.55 -12.76
C ALA A 58 6.12 13.01 -13.03
N GLN A 59 4.94 13.41 -12.57
CA GLN A 59 4.46 14.78 -12.69
C GLN A 59 5.33 15.76 -11.88
N ILE A 60 5.61 15.43 -10.62
CA ILE A 60 6.50 16.23 -9.75
C ILE A 60 7.89 16.40 -10.39
N GLY A 61 8.45 15.33 -10.96
CA GLY A 61 9.73 15.39 -11.66
C GLY A 61 9.74 16.37 -12.83
N LYS A 62 8.70 16.32 -13.69
CA LYS A 62 8.54 17.25 -14.82
C LYS A 62 8.41 18.70 -14.36
N ASP A 63 7.59 18.93 -13.34
CA ASP A 63 7.34 20.28 -12.82
C ASP A 63 8.60 20.88 -12.18
N ASN A 64 9.35 20.07 -11.43
CA ASN A 64 10.63 20.48 -10.85
C ASN A 64 11.65 20.88 -11.94
N CYS A 65 11.79 20.08 -13.00
CA CYS A 65 12.65 20.42 -14.13
C CYS A 65 12.22 21.74 -14.79
N ALA A 66 10.91 21.92 -15.03
CA ALA A 66 10.39 23.14 -15.63
C ALA A 66 10.64 24.38 -14.75
N LEU A 67 10.45 24.26 -13.43
CA LEU A 67 10.73 25.32 -12.46
C LEU A 67 12.21 25.72 -12.49
N VAL A 68 13.12 24.74 -12.42
CA VAL A 68 14.57 25.00 -12.44
C VAL A 68 14.98 25.71 -13.73
N LEU A 69 14.49 25.26 -14.89
CA LEU A 69 14.79 25.89 -16.18
C LEU A 69 14.29 27.35 -16.23
N ARG A 70 13.09 27.61 -15.72
CA ARG A 70 12.53 28.96 -15.64
C ARG A 70 13.34 29.85 -14.70
N LEU A 71 13.70 29.36 -13.52
CA LEU A 71 14.54 30.08 -12.56
C LEU A 71 15.90 30.40 -13.16
N ALA A 72 16.56 29.43 -13.80
CA ALA A 72 17.84 29.64 -14.47
C ALA A 72 17.76 30.72 -15.57
N HIS A 73 16.65 30.75 -16.32
CA HIS A 73 16.42 31.80 -17.32
C HIS A 73 16.23 33.18 -16.68
N ILE A 74 15.44 33.28 -15.61
CA ILE A 74 15.22 34.53 -14.87
C ILE A 74 16.53 35.05 -14.29
N MET A 75 17.30 34.18 -13.63
CA MET A 75 18.61 34.53 -13.05
C MET A 75 19.59 35.02 -14.11
N ARG A 76 19.61 34.41 -15.30
CA ARG A 76 20.49 34.81 -16.40
C ARG A 76 20.08 36.14 -17.04
N THR A 77 18.79 36.37 -17.20
CA THR A 77 18.29 37.53 -17.95
C THR A 77 18.12 38.79 -17.11
N SER A 78 18.10 38.68 -15.77
CA SER A 78 17.99 39.78 -14.78
C SER A 78 17.29 41.02 -15.33
N ARG A 79 16.02 40.89 -15.70
CA ARG A 79 15.22 41.95 -16.34
C ARG A 79 14.68 43.01 -15.37
N VAL A 80 15.06 42.93 -14.10
CA VAL A 80 14.65 43.83 -13.03
C VAL A 80 15.94 44.27 -12.29
N ASP A 81 15.97 45.50 -11.77
CA ASP A 81 17.10 46.01 -10.97
C ASP A 81 16.99 45.43 -9.55
N ASN A 82 17.32 44.14 -9.40
CA ASN A 82 17.25 43.39 -8.14
C ASN A 82 18.50 43.62 -7.28
N GLY A 83 19.40 44.50 -7.72
CA GLY A 83 20.66 44.76 -7.06
C GLY A 83 20.47 45.76 -5.92
N TRP A 84 20.95 45.40 -4.74
CA TRP A 84 21.12 46.37 -3.66
C TRP A 84 22.29 47.30 -4.03
N ARG A 85 22.00 48.51 -4.53
CA ARG A 85 23.02 49.54 -4.77
C ARG A 85 23.65 50.04 -3.47
N GLN A 86 22.91 49.94 -2.37
CA GLN A 86 23.37 50.21 -1.01
C GLN A 86 23.11 48.97 -0.17
N PRO A 87 23.98 48.64 0.81
CA PRO A 87 23.75 47.49 1.67
C PRO A 87 22.37 47.61 2.34
N PRO A 88 21.61 46.51 2.46
CA PRO A 88 20.31 46.53 3.12
C PRO A 88 20.46 47.11 4.53
N PRO A 89 19.50 47.93 4.98
CA PRO A 89 19.63 48.66 6.23
C PRO A 89 19.87 47.70 7.40
N THR A 90 20.96 47.89 8.13
CA THR A 90 21.29 47.08 9.29
C THR A 90 20.28 47.39 10.41
N PHE A 91 19.31 46.51 10.62
CA PHE A 91 18.32 46.64 11.71
C PHE A 91 18.94 46.64 13.13
N LEU A 92 20.24 46.38 13.24
CA LEU A 92 21.01 46.48 14.49
C LEU A 92 21.27 47.93 14.93
N ARG A 93 21.08 48.93 14.06
CA ARG A 93 21.12 50.34 14.43
C ARG A 93 19.75 50.96 14.19
N ARG A 94 18.95 51.12 15.25
CA ARG A 94 17.75 51.95 15.25
C ARG A 94 18.18 53.41 15.17
N VAL A 95 18.42 53.94 13.98
CA VAL A 95 18.54 55.38 13.79
C VAL A 95 17.12 55.92 13.67
N GLY A 96 16.73 56.79 14.60
CA GLY A 96 15.43 57.45 14.57
C GLY A 96 15.32 58.31 13.32
N ILE A 97 14.19 58.22 12.62
CA ILE A 97 13.91 58.90 11.34
C ILE A 97 13.85 60.44 11.47
N TYR A 98 14.07 60.98 12.67
CA TYR A 98 13.87 62.39 13.03
C TYR A 98 15.13 63.09 13.55
N LEU A 99 16.32 62.49 13.43
CA LEU A 99 17.57 63.15 13.80
C LEU A 99 18.24 63.66 12.53
N ASP A 100 17.82 64.83 12.07
CA ASP A 100 18.64 65.65 11.16
C ASP A 100 19.87 66.14 11.95
N PRO A 101 21.11 65.90 11.47
CA PRO A 101 22.31 66.35 12.14
C PRO A 101 22.62 67.80 11.77
N ALA A 102 21.72 68.72 12.12
CA ALA A 102 21.95 70.17 12.01
C ALA A 102 21.04 70.93 12.99
N ASP A 103 21.32 70.82 14.28
CA ASP A 103 21.04 71.80 15.35
C ASP A 103 22.15 71.69 16.41
#